data_AF-A0A1I6BPA9-F1
#
_entry.id   AF-A0A1I6BPA9-F1
#
_cell.length_a   1.000
_cell.length_b   1.000
_cell.length_c   1.000
_cell.angle_alpha   90.00
_cell.angle_beta   90.00
_cell.angle_gamma   90.00
#
_symmetry.space_group_name_H-M   'P 1'
#
loop_
_entity.id
_entity.type
_entity.pdbx_description
1 polymer ?
#
loop_
_entity_poly.entity_id
_entity_poly.type
_entity_poly.pdbx_seq_one_letter_code
_entity_poly.pdbx_strand_id
1 'polypeptide(L)'
;MHPLSTVQEWLEAGKQIGTNFSYEKAGQTHWASVGVQWWNGAYKIYLSDIAEALMAMSEEHLQEEVIEVARYEDIAPVLAMKTSVKLENLAPCKGRKVFNPKFS
;
A
#
# COMPACT_ATOMS: atom_id res chain seq x y z
N MET A 1 -5.74 -14.69 -3.21
CA MET A 1 -4.64 -14.84 -2.23
C MET A 1 -3.46 -15.49 -2.92
N HIS A 2 -2.29 -14.88 -2.85
CA HIS A 2 -1.02 -15.37 -3.39
C HIS A 2 -0.19 -16.03 -2.29
N PRO A 3 0.63 -17.04 -2.59
CA PRO A 3 1.60 -17.55 -1.62
C PRO A 3 2.57 -16.44 -1.17
N LEU A 4 2.92 -16.41 0.12
CA LEU A 4 3.83 -15.38 0.66
C LEU A 4 5.22 -15.44 0.01
N SER A 5 5.69 -16.62 -0.40
CA SER A 5 6.93 -16.76 -1.17
C SER A 5 6.88 -16.02 -2.50
N THR A 6 5.76 -16.12 -3.22
CA THR A 6 5.55 -15.42 -4.49
C THR A 6 5.53 -13.89 -4.30
N VAL A 7 4.92 -13.42 -3.20
CA VAL A 7 4.90 -11.98 -2.88
C VAL A 7 6.32 -11.47 -2.61
N GLN A 8 7.10 -12.22 -1.84
CA GLN A 8 8.49 -11.91 -1.56
C GLN A 8 9.34 -11.85 -2.84
N GLU A 9 9.22 -12.86 -3.70
CA GLU A 9 9.92 -12.91 -5.00
C GLU A 9 9.63 -11.67 -5.85
N TRP A 10 8.38 -11.17 -5.84
CA TRP A 10 8.03 -9.96 -6.57
C TRP A 10 8.72 -8.72 -6.02
N LEU A 11 8.74 -8.56 -4.70
CA LEU A 11 9.39 -7.43 -4.05
C LEU A 11 10.90 -7.45 -4.26
N GLU A 12 11.54 -8.60 -4.09
CA GLU A 12 12.98 -8.78 -4.31
C GLU A 12 13.37 -8.55 -5.77
N ALA A 13 12.48 -8.86 -6.72
CA ALA A 13 12.65 -8.49 -8.13
C ALA A 13 12.44 -6.98 -8.40
N GLY A 14 12.25 -6.15 -7.37
CA GLY A 14 12.06 -4.72 -7.46
C GLY A 14 10.68 -4.30 -7.98
N LYS A 15 9.70 -5.22 -8.05
CA LYS A 15 8.33 -4.88 -8.42
C LYS A 15 7.67 -4.07 -7.30
N GLN A 16 6.76 -3.20 -7.70
CA GLN A 16 5.80 -2.62 -6.76
C GLN A 16 4.56 -3.52 -6.78
N ILE A 17 4.15 -3.97 -5.60
CA ILE A 17 2.89 -4.67 -5.39
C ILE A 17 1.91 -3.72 -4.70
N GLY A 18 0.62 -3.90 -4.91
CA GLY A 18 -0.36 -3.04 -4.27
C GLY A 18 -1.79 -3.42 -4.57
N THR A 19 -2.71 -2.70 -3.96
CA THR A 19 -4.14 -2.82 -4.22
C THR A 19 -4.84 -1.51 -3.85
N ASN A 20 -5.98 -1.28 -4.50
CA ASN A 20 -6.91 -0.21 -4.16
C ASN A 20 -8.18 -0.86 -3.65
N PHE A 21 -8.79 -0.30 -2.62
CA PHE A 21 -10.00 -0.81 -2.01
C PHE A 21 -10.83 0.34 -1.46
N SER A 22 -12.13 0.10 -1.30
CA SER A 22 -13.01 0.98 -0.57
C SER A 22 -13.48 0.32 0.72
N TYR A 23 -13.81 1.14 1.70
CA TYR A 23 -14.39 0.67 2.96
C TYR A 23 -15.31 1.74 3.55
N GLU A 24 -16.23 1.32 4.40
CA GLU A 24 -17.15 2.20 5.11
C GLU A 24 -16.59 2.61 6.47
N LYS A 25 -16.60 3.91 6.78
CA LYS A 25 -16.23 4.45 8.09
C LYS A 25 -17.21 5.54 8.48
N ALA A 26 -17.87 5.37 9.64
CA ALA A 26 -18.88 6.32 10.14
C ALA A 26 -20.00 6.64 9.11
N GLY A 27 -20.34 5.69 8.23
CA GLY A 27 -21.37 5.85 7.19
C GLY A 27 -20.92 6.64 5.95
N GLN A 28 -19.60 6.78 5.75
CA GLN A 28 -19.02 7.36 4.55
C GLN A 28 -18.11 6.33 3.85
N THR A 29 -18.16 6.30 2.52
CA THR A 29 -17.19 5.57 1.70
C THR A 29 -15.83 6.24 1.79
N HIS A 30 -14.81 5.46 2.10
CA HIS A 30 -13.40 5.83 1.98
C HIS A 30 -12.76 5.01 0.87
N TRP A 31 -11.89 5.65 0.11
CA TRP A 31 -11.03 5.03 -0.89
C TRP A 31 -9.60 5.00 -0.38
N ALA A 32 -9.00 3.82 -0.37
CA ALA A 32 -7.65 3.62 0.12
C ALA A 32 -6.78 2.85 -0.87
N SER A 33 -5.50 3.16 -0.86
CA SER A 33 -4.49 2.47 -1.67
C SER A 33 -3.32 2.02 -0.81
N VAL A 34 -2.86 0.80 -1.05
CA VAL A 34 -1.67 0.24 -0.40
C VAL A 34 -0.66 -0.12 -1.48
N GLY A 35 0.58 0.30 -1.31
CA GLY A 35 1.70 -0.08 -2.16
C GLY A 35 2.89 -0.58 -1.35
N VAL A 36 3.60 -1.59 -1.83
CA VAL A 36 4.84 -2.07 -1.22
C VAL A 36 5.91 -2.25 -2.29
N GLN A 37 7.13 -1.78 -2.05
CA GLN A 37 8.26 -1.96 -2.95
C GLN A 37 9.58 -2.03 -2.17
N TRP A 38 10.46 -2.96 -2.55
CA TRP A 38 11.87 -2.90 -2.14
C TRP A 38 12.60 -1.79 -2.87
N TRP A 39 13.27 -0.91 -2.13
CA TRP A 39 13.99 0.23 -2.68
C TRP A 39 15.15 0.65 -1.76
N ASN A 40 16.35 0.78 -2.32
CA ASN A 40 17.55 1.28 -1.62
C ASN A 40 17.83 0.61 -0.25
N GLY A 41 17.63 -0.71 -0.13
CA GLY A 41 17.95 -1.43 1.10
C GLY A 41 16.83 -1.50 2.13
N ALA A 42 15.62 -1.02 1.81
CA ALA A 42 14.45 -1.15 2.67
C ALA A 42 13.18 -1.44 1.86
N TYR A 43 12.17 -2.02 2.51
CA TYR A 43 10.81 -2.08 1.98
C TYR A 43 10.08 -0.80 2.33
N LYS A 44 9.51 -0.15 1.31
CA LYS A 44 8.64 1.02 1.47
C LYS A 44 7.20 0.60 1.36
N ILE A 45 6.40 0.98 2.33
CA ILE A 45 4.96 0.74 2.43
C ILE A 45 4.27 2.09 2.30
N TYR A 46 3.56 2.27 1.19
CA TYR A 46 2.74 3.44 0.94
C TYR A 46 1.30 3.16 1.32
N LEU A 47 0.69 4.12 2.00
CA LEU A 47 -0.71 4.11 2.40
C LEU A 47 -1.33 5.45 2.04
N SER A 48 -2.45 5.41 1.32
CA SER A 48 -3.30 6.57 1.14
C SER A 48 -4.75 6.28 1.48
N ASP A 49 -5.44 7.28 2.00
CA ASP A 49 -6.85 7.25 2.36
C ASP A 49 -7.50 8.60 2.04
N ILE A 50 -8.67 8.57 1.40
CA ILE A 50 -9.48 9.75 1.15
C ILE A 50 -10.96 9.38 1.26
N ALA A 51 -11.75 10.23 1.94
CA ALA A 51 -13.20 10.10 1.92
C ALA A 51 -13.72 10.44 0.52
N GLU A 52 -14.65 9.65 0.00
CA GLU A 52 -15.23 9.84 -1.34
C GLU A 52 -15.81 11.25 -1.51
N ALA A 53 -16.42 11.79 -0.46
CA ALA A 53 -16.96 13.16 -0.45
C ALA A 53 -15.89 14.25 -0.65
N LEU A 54 -14.64 14.00 -0.26
CA LEU A 54 -13.54 14.95 -0.39
C LEU A 54 -12.87 14.87 -1.76
N MET A 55 -12.94 13.71 -2.44
CA MET A 55 -12.31 13.51 -3.75
C MET A 55 -12.77 14.54 -4.80
N ALA A 56 -14.00 15.03 -4.72
CA ALA A 56 -14.54 16.03 -5.66
C ALA A 56 -14.22 17.49 -5.26
N MET A 57 -13.81 17.74 -4.02
CA MET A 57 -13.68 19.10 -3.46
C MET A 57 -12.24 19.53 -3.25
N SER A 58 -11.36 18.59 -2.90
CA SER A 58 -9.94 18.83 -2.73
C SER A 58 -9.23 17.48 -2.85
N GLU A 59 -8.25 17.34 -3.73
CA GLU A 59 -7.40 16.14 -3.80
C GLU A 59 -6.51 15.94 -2.52
N GLU A 60 -6.85 16.61 -1.42
CA GLU A 60 -6.25 16.44 -0.11
C GLU A 60 -6.66 15.08 0.46
N HIS A 61 -5.67 14.19 0.52
CA HIS A 61 -5.82 12.89 1.14
C HIS A 61 -5.89 13.06 2.66
N LEU A 62 -6.80 12.33 3.31
CA LEU A 62 -6.95 12.31 4.76
C LEU A 62 -5.71 11.70 5.42
N GLN A 63 -5.06 10.78 4.72
CA GLN A 63 -3.79 10.19 5.11
C GLN A 63 -3.00 9.87 3.84
N GLU A 64 -1.74 10.30 3.82
CA GLU A 64 -0.74 9.84 2.87
C GLU A 64 0.55 9.64 3.64
N GLU A 65 1.03 8.40 3.72
CA GLU A 65 2.25 8.07 4.46
C GLU A 65 3.10 7.03 3.74
N VAL A 66 4.42 7.16 3.88
CA VAL A 66 5.41 6.16 3.47
C VAL A 66 6.12 5.66 4.72
N ILE A 67 6.03 4.36 4.98
CA ILE A 67 6.67 3.68 6.10
C ILE A 67 7.82 2.83 5.56
N GLU A 68 9.00 2.93 6.17
CA GLU A 68 10.15 2.13 5.80
C GLU A 68 10.39 1.01 6.82
N VAL A 69 10.59 -0.21 6.34
CA VAL A 69 10.98 -1.36 7.16
C VAL A 69 12.17 -2.09 6.52
N ALA A 70 13.10 -2.56 7.34
CA ALA A 70 14.33 -3.18 6.85
C ALA A 70 14.14 -4.63 6.42
N ARG A 71 13.18 -5.36 7.02
CA ARG A 71 13.01 -6.80 6.82
C ARG A 71 11.64 -7.11 6.25
N TYR A 72 11.56 -8.16 5.44
CA TYR A 72 10.32 -8.59 4.79
C TYR A 72 9.24 -8.97 5.81
N GLU A 73 9.65 -9.60 6.92
CA GLU A 73 8.73 -10.07 7.97
C GLU A 73 8.02 -8.92 8.68
N ASP A 74 8.58 -7.71 8.64
CA ASP A 74 8.03 -6.52 9.29
C ASP A 74 6.88 -5.88 8.46
N ILE A 75 6.68 -6.28 7.19
CA ILE A 75 5.65 -5.71 6.31
C ILE A 75 4.23 -6.07 6.78
N ALA A 76 3.98 -7.36 7.03
CA ALA A 76 2.64 -7.83 7.39
C ALA A 76 2.12 -7.23 8.72
N PRO A 77 2.95 -7.12 9.79
CA PRO A 77 2.56 -6.40 11.00
C PRO A 77 2.17 -4.93 10.76
N VAL A 78 2.92 -4.21 9.93
CA VAL A 78 2.60 -2.81 9.59
C VAL A 78 1.27 -2.72 8.85
N LEU A 79 1.04 -3.58 7.85
CA LEU A 79 -0.22 -3.62 7.11
C LEU A 79 -1.40 -3.94 8.01
N ALA A 80 -1.27 -4.88 8.94
CA ALA A 80 -2.34 -5.27 9.87
C ALA A 80 -2.64 -4.17 10.92
N MET A 81 -1.65 -3.38 11.31
CA MET A 81 -1.83 -2.26 12.24
C MET A 81 -2.54 -1.08 11.56
N LYS A 82 -2.27 -0.85 10.28
CA LYS A 82 -2.71 0.37 9.56
C LYS A 82 -3.92 0.13 8.66
N THR A 83 -4.15 -1.09 8.21
CA THR A 83 -5.16 -1.42 7.20
C THR A 83 -5.80 -2.78 7.46
N SER A 84 -6.91 -3.06 6.77
CA SER A 84 -7.51 -4.41 6.71
C SER A 84 -6.91 -5.31 5.62
N VAL A 85 -5.94 -4.79 4.85
CA VAL A 85 -5.34 -5.52 3.72
C VAL A 85 -4.26 -6.46 4.22
N LYS A 86 -4.33 -7.70 3.74
CA LYS A 86 -3.30 -8.70 3.98
C LYS A 86 -2.25 -8.70 2.88
N LEU A 87 -1.00 -9.02 3.24
CA LEU A 87 0.12 -9.02 2.30
C LEU A 87 -0.10 -9.97 1.12
N GLU A 88 -0.70 -11.15 1.37
CA GLU A 88 -1.05 -12.14 0.35
C GLU A 88 -2.14 -11.67 -0.65
N ASN A 89 -2.81 -10.55 -0.38
CA ASN A 89 -3.79 -9.98 -1.30
C ASN A 89 -3.16 -8.96 -2.26
N LEU A 90 -1.90 -8.57 -2.04
CA LEU A 90 -1.20 -7.63 -2.91
C LEU A 90 -0.73 -8.33 -4.19
N ALA A 91 -0.83 -7.63 -5.31
CA ALA A 91 -0.40 -8.11 -6.61
C ALA A 91 0.48 -7.07 -7.32
N PRO A 92 1.33 -7.46 -8.29
CA PRO A 92 2.16 -6.51 -9.02
C PRO A 92 1.32 -5.45 -9.74
N CYS A 93 1.69 -4.18 -9.56
CA CYS A 93 1.02 -3.08 -10.25
C CYS A 93 1.43 -3.10 -11.73
N LYS A 94 0.49 -3.45 -12.62
CA LYS A 94 0.75 -3.57 -14.07
C LYS A 94 0.83 -2.19 -14.72
N GLY A 95 2.06 -1.68 -14.92
CA GLY A 95 2.34 -0.51 -15.76
C GLY A 95 2.19 0.87 -15.10
N ARG A 96 1.50 0.98 -13.96
CA ARG A 96 1.46 2.22 -13.14
C ARG A 96 1.85 1.88 -11.71
N LYS A 97 2.85 2.59 -11.18
CA LYS A 97 3.21 2.52 -9.76
C LYS A 97 2.17 3.30 -8.96
N VAL A 98 1.78 2.76 -7.81
CA VAL A 98 0.91 3.41 -6.81
C VAL A 98 1.64 4.60 -6.16
N PHE A 99 2.96 4.48 -5.95
CA PHE A 99 3.78 5.56 -5.40
C PHE A 99 5.19 5.59 -6.00
N ASN A 100 5.87 6.72 -5.86
CA ASN A 100 7.30 6.82 -6.19
C ASN A 100 8.13 6.53 -4.93
N PRO A 101 8.90 5.42 -4.89
CA PRO A 101 9.70 5.06 -3.71
C PRO A 101 10.85 6.03 -3.45
N LYS A 102 11.15 6.98 -4.34
CA LYS A 102 12.14 8.04 -4.10
C LYS A 102 11.60 9.17 -3.22
N PHE A 103 10.29 9.34 -3.12
CA PHE A 103 9.67 10.39 -2.31
C PHE A 103 9.27 9.83 -0.95
N SER A 104 9.36 10.70 0.05
CA SER A 104 9.06 10.51 1.46
C SER A 104 8.22 11.69 1.92
#